data_AF-A0A8S9GG19-F1
#
_entry.id   AF-A0A8S9GG19-F1
#
_cell.length_a   1.000
_cell.length_b   1.000
_cell.length_c   1.000
_cell.angle_alpha   90.00
_cell.angle_beta   90.00
_cell.angle_gamma   90.00
#
_symmetry.space_group_name_H-M   'P 1'
#
loop_
_entity.id
_entity.type
_entity.pdbx_description
1 polymer ?
#
loop_
_entity_poly.entity_id
_entity_poly.type
_entity_poly.pdbx_seq_one_letter_code
_entity_poly.pdbx_strand_id
1 'polypeptide(L)'
;MSVLEELIVHWGKPETKGQSETNSKNKRNDRGGKGAFVHNLGSTSLLSRERQLIVANEGNPVDAFALLKSAHTNKQTGEIQDSVIKESATLSRPEHMTSSQPKFLNLKMDLLLSPTP
;
A
#
# COMPACT_ATOMS: atom_id res chain seq x y z
N MET A 1 1.45 -35.71 -29.49
CA MET A 1 0.94 -35.60 -28.11
C MET A 1 -0.39 -34.88 -28.17
N SER A 2 -1.32 -35.24 -27.30
CA SER A 2 -2.56 -34.47 -27.11
C SER A 2 -2.29 -33.25 -26.23
N VAL A 3 -3.12 -32.21 -26.38
CA VAL A 3 -3.05 -30.99 -25.54
C VAL A 3 -3.10 -31.33 -24.04
N LEU A 4 -3.80 -32.40 -23.66
CA LEU A 4 -3.89 -32.87 -22.27
C LEU A 4 -2.53 -33.38 -21.75
N GLU A 5 -1.80 -34.15 -22.56
CA GLU A 5 -0.47 -34.66 -22.19
C GLU A 5 0.52 -33.51 -21.99
N GLU A 6 0.46 -32.49 -22.86
CA GLU A 6 1.29 -31.29 -22.75
C GLU A 6 0.97 -30.47 -21.49
N LEU A 7 -0.32 -30.35 -21.13
CA LEU A 7 -0.75 -29.70 -19.89
C LEU A 7 -0.24 -30.43 -18.65
N ILE A 8 -0.32 -31.76 -18.61
CA ILE A 8 0.19 -32.57 -17.49
C ILE A 8 1.69 -32.32 -17.28
N VAL A 9 2.47 -32.33 -18.38
CA VAL A 9 3.91 -32.02 -18.33
C VAL A 9 4.15 -30.59 -17.85
N HIS A 10 3.38 -29.61 -18.33
CA HIS A 10 3.50 -28.21 -17.93
C HIS A 10 3.24 -27.99 -16.44
N TRP A 11 2.15 -28.55 -15.90
CA TRP A 11 1.80 -28.41 -14.48
C TRP A 11 2.72 -29.20 -13.54
N GLY A 12 3.41 -30.23 -14.06
CA GLY A 12 4.43 -30.97 -13.33
C GLY A 12 5.76 -30.23 -13.15
N LYS A 13 6.00 -29.12 -13.88
CA LYS A 13 7.24 -28.34 -13.77
C LYS A 13 7.34 -27.68 -12.39
N PRO A 14 8.54 -27.67 -11.75
CA PRO A 14 8.73 -27.06 -10.44
C PRO A 14 8.47 -25.55 -10.45
N GLU A 15 8.78 -24.86 -11.55
CA GLU A 15 8.48 -23.44 -11.75
C GLU A 15 6.97 -23.16 -11.68
N THR A 16 6.17 -23.89 -12.49
CA THR A 16 4.71 -23.75 -12.52
C THR A 16 4.10 -24.05 -11.15
N LYS A 17 4.59 -25.08 -10.47
CA LYS A 17 4.14 -25.43 -9.12
C LYS A 17 4.47 -24.33 -8.11
N GLY A 18 5.71 -23.82 -8.12
CA GLY A 18 6.13 -22.73 -7.23
C GLY A 18 5.34 -21.44 -7.44
N GLN A 19 5.05 -21.11 -8.71
CA GLN A 19 4.19 -19.97 -9.05
C GLN A 19 2.75 -20.17 -8.55
N SER A 20 2.19 -21.37 -8.74
CA SER A 20 0.85 -21.72 -8.25
C SER A 20 0.74 -21.65 -6.73
N GLU A 21 1.74 -22.18 -6.01
CA GLU A 21 1.79 -22.10 -4.53
C GLU A 21 1.88 -20.66 -4.05
N THR A 22 2.69 -19.83 -4.71
CA THR A 22 2.81 -18.40 -4.40
C THR A 22 1.49 -17.68 -4.65
N ASN A 23 0.84 -17.92 -5.79
CA ASN A 23 -0.46 -17.35 -6.11
C ASN A 23 -1.54 -17.79 -5.13
N SER A 24 -1.53 -19.06 -4.72
CA SER A 24 -2.46 -19.61 -3.72
C SER A 24 -2.26 -18.94 -2.35
N LYS A 25 -1.01 -18.80 -1.90
CA LYS A 25 -0.67 -18.07 -0.66
C LYS A 25 -1.14 -16.63 -0.71
N ASN A 26 -0.88 -15.92 -1.81
CA ASN A 26 -1.31 -14.53 -2.00
C ASN A 26 -2.84 -14.41 -2.02
N LYS A 27 -3.54 -15.33 -2.70
CA LYS A 27 -5.00 -15.34 -2.81
C LYS A 27 -5.68 -15.65 -1.46
N ARG A 28 -5.07 -16.51 -0.64
CA ARG A 28 -5.56 -16.90 0.69
C ARG A 28 -5.06 -15.98 1.81
N ASN A 29 -4.26 -14.97 1.49
CA ASN A 29 -3.74 -14.04 2.48
C ASN A 29 -4.90 -13.21 3.03
N ASP A 30 -5.13 -13.33 4.33
CA ASP A 30 -6.16 -12.59 5.08
C ASP A 30 -5.70 -11.19 5.52
N ARG A 31 -4.44 -10.84 5.19
CA ARG A 31 -3.74 -9.60 5.52
C ARG A 31 -3.73 -9.34 7.03
N GLY A 32 -3.65 -10.40 7.84
CA GLY A 32 -3.72 -10.32 9.29
C GLY A 32 -5.12 -9.99 9.78
N GLY A 33 -6.14 -10.65 9.22
CA GLY A 33 -7.56 -10.41 9.51
C GLY A 33 -8.12 -9.09 8.96
N LYS A 34 -7.36 -8.38 8.12
CA LYS A 34 -7.75 -7.07 7.57
C LYS A 34 -8.66 -7.17 6.35
N GLY A 35 -8.88 -8.38 5.85
CA GLY A 35 -9.84 -8.65 4.77
C GLY A 35 -9.24 -8.41 3.38
N ALA A 36 -10.12 -8.42 2.37
CA ALA A 36 -9.70 -8.33 0.97
C ALA A 36 -9.05 -6.97 0.64
N PHE A 37 -8.16 -6.98 -0.35
CA PHE A 37 -7.63 -5.75 -0.95
C PHE A 37 -8.72 -5.06 -1.79
N VAL A 38 -9.04 -3.80 -1.48
CA VAL A 38 -10.12 -3.04 -2.14
C VAL A 38 -9.55 -1.79 -2.80
N HIS A 39 -9.84 -1.59 -4.08
CA HIS A 39 -9.50 -0.35 -4.80
C HIS A 39 -10.72 0.17 -5.58
N ASN A 40 -10.82 1.49 -5.73
CA ASN A 40 -11.98 2.22 -6.23
C ASN A 40 -11.72 2.94 -7.57
N LEU A 41 -10.69 2.52 -8.30
CA LEU A 41 -10.31 3.12 -9.60
C LEU A 41 -11.13 2.60 -10.78
N GLY A 42 -11.89 1.50 -10.59
CA GLY A 42 -12.53 0.80 -11.69
C GLY A 42 -11.50 0.40 -12.75
N SER A 43 -11.77 0.73 -14.01
CA SER A 43 -10.87 0.44 -15.14
C SER A 43 -9.66 1.40 -15.25
N THR A 44 -9.50 2.35 -14.32
CA THR A 44 -8.42 3.34 -14.38
C THR A 44 -7.16 2.79 -13.72
N SER A 45 -6.01 2.87 -14.41
CA SER A 45 -4.73 2.50 -13.82
C SER A 45 -4.24 3.52 -12.79
N LEU A 46 -3.39 3.10 -11.85
CA LEU A 46 -2.75 4.00 -10.88
C LEU A 46 -1.95 5.11 -11.57
N LEU A 47 -1.23 4.81 -12.65
CA LEU A 47 -0.49 5.82 -13.42
C LEU A 47 -1.41 6.89 -14.02
N SER A 48 -2.58 6.48 -14.53
CA SER A 48 -3.55 7.43 -15.07
C SER A 48 -4.16 8.29 -13.97
N ARG A 49 -4.42 7.68 -12.80
CA ARG A 49 -4.90 8.37 -11.62
C ARG A 49 -3.90 9.40 -11.10
N GLU A 50 -2.62 9.04 -11.07
CA GLU A 50 -1.51 9.91 -10.65
C GLU A 50 -1.41 11.14 -11.54
N ARG A 51 -1.44 10.96 -12.86
CA ARG A 51 -1.46 12.09 -13.80
C ARG A 51 -2.64 13.03 -13.55
N GLN A 52 -3.83 12.49 -13.28
CA GLN A 52 -5.00 13.30 -12.92
C GLN A 52 -4.79 14.08 -11.62
N LEU A 53 -4.13 13.49 -10.62
CA LEU A 53 -3.80 14.20 -9.37
C LEU A 53 -2.78 15.30 -9.61
N ILE A 54 -1.74 15.05 -10.41
CA ILE A 54 -0.71 16.04 -10.72
C ILE A 54 -1.34 17.24 -11.42
N VAL A 55 -2.21 17.01 -12.40
CA VAL A 55 -2.95 18.07 -13.09
C VAL A 55 -3.84 18.85 -12.11
N ALA A 56 -4.55 18.16 -11.21
CA ALA A 56 -5.36 18.79 -10.18
C ALA A 56 -4.54 19.55 -9.12
N ASN A 57 -3.28 19.18 -8.95
CA ASN A 57 -2.31 19.80 -8.04
C ASN A 57 -1.43 20.85 -8.76
N GLU A 58 -1.96 21.47 -9.82
CA GLU A 58 -1.28 22.54 -10.57
C GLU A 58 0.07 22.12 -11.17
N GLY A 59 0.19 20.84 -11.54
CA GLY A 59 1.41 20.26 -12.08
C GLY A 59 2.42 19.79 -11.03
N ASN A 60 2.14 19.97 -9.74
CA ASN A 60 3.04 19.53 -8.68
C ASN A 60 2.96 18.00 -8.48
N PRO A 61 4.12 17.33 -8.30
CA PRO A 61 4.16 15.91 -7.98
C PRO A 61 3.28 15.56 -6.78
N VAL A 62 2.65 14.39 -6.83
CA VAL A 62 1.73 13.94 -5.79
C VAL A 62 2.42 12.85 -4.99
N ASP A 63 2.30 12.95 -3.68
CA ASP A 63 2.83 11.93 -2.78
C ASP A 63 2.19 10.55 -3.03
N ALA A 64 2.98 9.49 -2.92
CA ALA A 64 2.54 8.12 -3.15
C ALA A 64 1.42 7.72 -2.19
N PHE A 65 1.46 8.20 -0.94
CA PHE A 65 0.40 7.94 0.02
C PHE A 65 -0.89 8.67 -0.36
N ALA A 66 -0.80 9.91 -0.86
CA ALA A 66 -1.95 10.63 -1.40
C ALA A 66 -2.57 9.92 -2.62
N LEU A 67 -1.75 9.36 -3.51
CA LEU A 67 -2.22 8.55 -4.64
C LEU A 67 -2.96 7.30 -4.15
N LEU A 68 -2.37 6.52 -3.24
CA LEU A 68 -2.97 5.31 -2.67
C LEU A 68 -4.27 5.62 -1.92
N LYS A 69 -4.26 6.66 -1.07
CA LYS A 69 -5.46 7.13 -0.38
C LYS A 69 -6.57 7.42 -1.38
N SER A 70 -6.27 8.17 -2.44
CA SER A 70 -7.25 8.50 -3.48
C SER A 70 -7.78 7.28 -4.25
N ALA A 71 -6.95 6.25 -4.42
CA ALA A 71 -7.31 5.02 -5.13
C ALA A 71 -8.18 4.09 -4.27
N HIS A 72 -8.11 4.22 -2.95
CA HIS A 72 -8.83 3.38 -1.99
C HIS A 72 -10.00 4.09 -1.31
N THR A 73 -10.14 5.40 -1.52
CA THR A 73 -11.31 6.18 -1.10
C THR A 73 -12.51 5.92 -2.01
N ASN A 74 -13.64 5.58 -1.41
CA ASN A 74 -14.92 5.51 -2.10
C ASN A 74 -15.40 6.93 -2.45
N LYS A 75 -15.77 7.16 -3.71
CA LYS A 75 -16.18 8.49 -4.20
C LYS A 75 -17.53 8.96 -3.64
N GLN A 76 -18.42 8.03 -3.30
CA GLN A 76 -19.75 8.33 -2.77
C GLN A 76 -19.70 8.60 -1.27
N THR A 77 -19.00 7.76 -0.50
CA THR A 77 -18.95 7.88 0.97
C THR A 77 -17.79 8.76 1.46
N GLY A 78 -16.75 8.96 0.64
CA GLY A 78 -15.52 9.64 1.04
C GLY A 78 -14.61 8.80 1.95
N GLU A 79 -14.99 7.56 2.28
CA GLU A 79 -14.25 6.71 3.20
C GLU A 79 -13.18 5.87 2.50
N ILE A 80 -12.05 5.66 3.18
CA ILE A 80 -11.05 4.66 2.77
C ILE A 80 -11.60 3.28 3.14
N GLN A 81 -11.87 2.45 2.13
CA GLN A 81 -12.47 1.12 2.33
C GLN A 81 -11.44 0.03 2.58
N ASP A 82 -10.21 0.18 2.08
CA ASP A 82 -9.14 -0.75 2.40
C ASP A 82 -8.64 -0.49 3.84
N SER A 83 -8.79 -1.49 4.69
CA SER A 83 -8.46 -1.43 6.12
C SER A 83 -6.99 -1.13 6.41
N VAL A 84 -6.05 -1.66 5.63
CA VAL A 84 -4.60 -1.38 5.79
C VAL A 84 -4.29 0.06 5.41
N ILE A 85 -4.89 0.55 4.33
CA ILE A 85 -4.70 1.93 3.89
C ILE A 85 -5.37 2.90 4.86
N LYS A 86 -6.53 2.52 5.42
CA LYS A 86 -7.22 3.28 6.46
C LYS A 86 -6.36 3.39 7.72
N GLU A 87 -5.78 2.29 8.18
CA GLU A 87 -4.89 2.28 9.34
C GLU A 87 -3.62 3.10 9.11
N SER A 88 -2.95 2.92 7.96
CA SER A 88 -1.77 3.74 7.63
C SER A 88 -2.11 5.24 7.54
N ALA A 89 -3.31 5.60 7.07
CA ALA A 89 -3.78 7.00 7.04
C ALA A 89 -4.02 7.56 8.44
N THR A 90 -4.49 6.73 9.38
CA THR A 90 -4.64 7.15 10.77
C THR A 90 -3.30 7.32 11.47
N LEU A 91 -2.32 6.47 11.17
CA LEU A 91 -0.98 6.54 11.75
C LEU A 91 -0.16 7.72 11.20
N SER A 92 -0.36 8.10 9.94
CA SER A 92 0.31 9.25 9.33
C SER A 92 -0.24 10.60 9.81
N ARG A 93 -1.30 10.61 10.63
CA ARG A 93 -1.87 11.85 11.15
C ARG A 93 -0.95 12.44 12.25
N PRO A 94 -0.64 13.74 12.22
CA PRO A 94 0.32 14.36 13.15
C PRO A 94 -0.02 14.14 14.63
N GLU A 95 -1.29 14.02 14.99
CA GLU A 95 -1.76 13.70 16.36
C GLU A 95 -1.11 12.42 16.91
N HIS A 96 -0.90 11.39 16.07
CA HIS A 96 -0.35 10.08 16.45
C HIS A 96 1.19 9.98 16.31
N MET A 97 1.83 10.97 15.66
CA MET A 97 3.30 11.04 15.59
C MET A 97 3.94 11.47 16.93
N THR A 98 3.13 11.95 17.87
CA THR A 98 3.56 12.43 19.19
C THR A 98 3.78 11.30 20.22
N SER A 99 3.21 10.11 20.02
CA SER A 99 3.30 9.00 20.99
C SER A 99 4.47 8.03 20.73
N SER A 100 5.14 8.13 19.58
CA SER A 100 6.19 7.18 19.18
C SER A 100 7.40 7.86 18.54
N GLN A 101 7.81 9.01 19.08
CA GLN A 101 9.16 9.50 18.80
C GLN A 101 10.17 8.51 19.41
N PRO A 102 11.10 7.93 18.63
CA PRO A 102 12.15 7.11 19.20
C PRO A 102 12.98 7.96 20.16
N LYS A 103 13.26 7.45 21.35
CA LYS A 103 14.04 8.11 22.42
C LYS A 103 15.38 8.70 21.93
N PHE A 104 15.89 8.21 20.80
CA PHE A 104 17.09 8.70 20.12
C PHE A 104 16.97 10.12 19.54
N LEU A 105 15.78 10.60 19.18
CA LEU A 105 15.58 11.97 18.66
C LEU A 105 15.54 13.01 19.80
N ASN A 106 15.00 12.64 20.96
CA ASN A 106 14.96 13.51 22.13
C ASN A 106 16.37 13.79 22.66
N LEU A 107 17.26 12.80 22.65
CA LEU A 107 18.65 12.94 23.08
C LEU A 107 19.44 13.97 22.24
N LYS A 108 19.05 14.18 20.98
CA LYS A 108 19.74 15.07 20.04
C LYS A 108 19.31 16.52 20.20
N MET A 109 18.08 16.77 20.69
CA MET A 109 17.57 18.10 21.00
C MET A 109 18.11 18.63 22.33
N ASP A 110 18.28 17.76 23.33
CA ASP A 110 18.87 18.15 24.63
C ASP A 110 20.35 18.57 24.50
N LEU A 111 21.08 17.98 23.55
CA LEU A 111 22.48 18.33 23.27
C LEU A 111 22.65 19.65 22.49
N LEU A 112 21.58 20.13 21.85
CA LEU A 112 21.56 21.37 21.07
C LEU A 112 21.12 22.59 21.90
N LEU A 113 20.54 22.36 23.08
CA LEU A 113 20.05 23.42 23.98
C LEU A 113 20.94 23.62 25.22
N SER A 114 22.07 22.93 25.35
CA SER A 114 23.01 23.23 26.44
C SER A 114 23.60 24.64 26.22
N PRO A 115 23.50 25.56 27.19
CA PRO A 115 24.16 26.85 27.07
C PRO A 115 25.67 26.61 27.04
N THR A 116 26.30 27.01 25.95
CA THR A 116 27.77 27.04 25.85
C THR A 116 28.31 28.05 26.87
N PRO A 117 29.44 27.75 27.55
CA PRO A 117 29.99 28.58 28.64
C PRO A 117 30.40 29.98 28.20
#